data_AF-A0A6J4NXD0-F1
#
_entry.id   AF-A0A6J4NXD0-F1
#
_cell.length_a   1.000
_cell.length_b   1.000
_cell.length_c   1.000
_cell.angle_alpha   90.00
_cell.angle_beta   90.00
_cell.angle_gamma   90.00
#
_symmetry.space_group_name_H-M   'P 1'
#
loop_
_entity.id
_entity.type
_entity.pdbx_description
1 polymer ?
#
loop_
_entity_poly.entity_id
_entity_poly.type
_entity_poly.pdbx_seq_one_letter_code
_entity_poly.pdbx_strand_id
1 'polypeptide(L)'
;EIAAVSDLGDKPAGTVRITAIDHVVDTVLWPRLAGTLLQYPDLRVEISAEYRMVDIAAERYDIGVRYGDQVQQDMVAVRLTPDIPMTIVGSPGYFQTHKVPQKVQDLARHNCILLRLSGSGGIYAWELRDGERAVDVRFERREGVGRGGRRHGRSP
;
A
#
# COMPACT_ATOMS: atom_id res chain seq x y z
N GLU A 1 5.67 19.30 -23.34
CA GLU A 1 4.51 20.06 -23.84
C GLU A 1 3.39 19.99 -22.82
N ILE A 2 3.08 21.11 -22.18
CA ILE A 2 1.91 21.28 -21.32
C ILE A 2 0.78 21.71 -22.24
N ALA A 3 0.10 20.74 -22.85
CA ALA A 3 -1.01 21.00 -23.75
C ALA A 3 -2.05 19.89 -23.57
N ALA A 4 -2.82 19.97 -22.49
CA ALA A 4 -4.20 19.44 -22.42
C ALA A 4 -4.92 19.75 -21.09
N VAL A 5 -4.69 20.88 -20.44
CA VAL A 5 -5.62 21.39 -19.40
C VAL A 5 -5.73 22.91 -19.52
N SER A 6 -6.10 23.38 -20.70
CA SER A 6 -6.50 24.77 -20.89
C SER A 6 -7.47 24.86 -22.06
N ASP A 7 -8.57 24.11 -21.95
CA ASP A 7 -9.84 24.52 -22.57
C ASP A 7 -10.98 23.72 -21.94
N LEU A 8 -11.30 24.03 -20.68
CA LEU A 8 -12.53 23.59 -20.07
C LEU A 8 -13.39 24.83 -19.93
N GLY A 9 -14.48 24.89 -20.71
CA GLY A 9 -15.65 25.64 -20.27
C GLY A 9 -16.07 25.20 -18.87
N ASP A 10 -17.11 25.80 -18.30
CA ASP A 10 -17.55 25.63 -16.91
C ASP A 10 -17.81 24.17 -16.42
N LYS A 11 -17.59 23.14 -17.26
CA LYS A 11 -17.77 21.72 -16.95
C LYS A 11 -16.51 20.89 -17.28
N PRO A 12 -15.92 20.16 -16.30
CA PRO A 12 -14.90 19.14 -16.50
C PRO A 12 -15.33 18.07 -17.52
N ALA A 13 -14.44 17.71 -18.44
CA ALA A 13 -14.64 16.65 -19.44
C ALA A 13 -13.31 15.96 -19.78
N GLY A 14 -13.37 14.72 -20.28
CA GLY A 14 -12.20 13.92 -20.67
C GLY A 14 -11.90 12.77 -19.71
N THR A 15 -10.75 12.11 -19.87
CA THR A 15 -10.33 10.99 -19.01
C THR A 15 -9.22 11.45 -18.07
N VAL A 16 -9.38 11.16 -16.77
CA VAL A 16 -8.35 11.32 -15.74
C VAL A 16 -7.91 9.95 -15.27
N ARG A 17 -6.61 9.67 -15.36
CA ARG A 17 -5.99 8.40 -14.97
C ARG A 17 -5.28 8.55 -13.63
N ILE A 18 -5.75 7.82 -12.63
CA ILE A 18 -5.25 7.89 -11.25
C ILE A 18 -4.58 6.57 -10.89
N THR A 19 -3.41 6.65 -10.27
CA THR A 19 -2.78 5.50 -9.61
C THR A 19 -2.85 5.68 -8.09
N ALA A 20 -3.33 4.66 -7.38
CA ALA A 20 -3.46 4.68 -5.92
C ALA A 20 -3.24 3.27 -5.33
N ILE A 21 -3.06 3.16 -4.02
CA ILE A 21 -3.18 1.86 -3.34
C ILE A 21 -4.66 1.53 -3.11
N ASP A 22 -5.01 0.25 -3.12
CA ASP A 22 -6.39 -0.26 -2.97
C ASP A 22 -7.14 0.37 -1.78
N HIS A 23 -6.52 0.42 -0.60
CA HIS A 23 -7.13 1.01 0.58
C HIS A 23 -7.52 2.48 0.36
N VAL A 24 -6.68 3.26 -0.32
CA VAL A 24 -6.94 4.68 -0.61
C VAL A 24 -8.03 4.85 -1.65
N VAL A 25 -8.10 3.94 -2.64
CA VAL A 25 -9.21 3.93 -3.60
C VAL A 25 -10.55 3.82 -2.86
N ASP A 26 -10.67 2.84 -1.97
CA ASP A 26 -11.94 2.56 -1.30
C ASP A 26 -12.29 3.58 -0.21
N THR A 27 -11.30 4.04 0.55
CA THR A 27 -11.56 4.88 1.74
C THR A 27 -11.49 6.37 1.48
N VAL A 28 -10.82 6.81 0.40
CA VAL A 28 -10.60 8.24 0.12
C VAL A 28 -11.15 8.63 -1.24
N LEU A 29 -10.79 7.91 -2.31
CA LEU A 29 -11.12 8.33 -3.68
C LEU A 29 -12.59 8.08 -3.99
N TRP A 30 -13.09 6.85 -3.79
CA TRP A 30 -14.48 6.54 -4.12
C TRP A 30 -15.51 7.41 -3.41
N PRO A 31 -15.42 7.61 -2.08
CA PRO A 31 -16.36 8.47 -1.37
C PRO A 31 -16.41 9.92 -1.90
N ARG A 32 -15.30 10.43 -2.47
CA ARG A 32 -15.22 11.79 -3.02
C ARG A 32 -15.60 11.88 -4.50
N LEU A 33 -15.27 10.86 -5.28
CA LEU A 33 -15.51 10.83 -6.71
C LEU A 33 -16.95 10.45 -7.05
N ALA A 34 -17.59 9.56 -6.28
CA ALA A 34 -18.90 9.02 -6.62
C ALA A 34 -19.96 10.11 -6.89
N GLY A 35 -20.08 11.10 -6.01
CA GLY A 35 -21.03 12.21 -6.20
C GLY A 35 -20.61 13.18 -7.31
N THR A 36 -19.30 13.33 -7.55
CA THR A 36 -18.76 14.22 -8.58
C THR A 36 -19.00 13.66 -9.98
N LEU A 37 -18.78 12.36 -10.18
CA LEU A 37 -18.98 11.71 -11.47
C LEU A 37 -20.44 11.68 -11.92
N LEU A 38 -21.39 11.70 -10.98
CA LEU A 38 -22.81 11.88 -11.30
C LEU A 38 -23.14 13.29 -11.82
N GLN A 39 -22.40 14.31 -11.37
CA GLN A 39 -22.59 15.70 -11.78
C GLN A 39 -21.90 16.03 -13.12
N TYR A 40 -20.86 15.27 -13.48
CA TYR A 40 -20.05 15.49 -14.67
C TYR A 40 -19.95 14.21 -15.51
N PRO A 41 -20.99 13.87 -16.29
CA PRO A 41 -21.04 12.63 -17.07
C PRO A 41 -20.02 12.55 -18.21
N ASP A 42 -19.47 13.70 -18.63
CA ASP A 42 -18.41 13.78 -19.65
C ASP A 42 -17.01 13.54 -19.07
N LEU A 43 -16.90 13.44 -17.73
CA LEU A 43 -15.67 13.09 -17.04
C LEU A 43 -15.60 11.57 -16.84
N ARG A 44 -14.51 10.98 -17.32
CA ARG A 44 -14.18 9.57 -17.11
C ARG A 44 -13.00 9.48 -16.16
N VAL A 45 -13.04 8.51 -15.25
CA VAL A 45 -11.93 8.24 -14.33
C VAL A 45 -11.50 6.81 -14.48
N GLU A 46 -10.22 6.61 -14.76
CA GLU A 46 -9.55 5.31 -14.72
C GLU A 46 -8.71 5.24 -13.46
N ILE A 47 -8.86 4.19 -12.67
CA ILE A 47 -8.08 3.99 -11.44
C ILE A 47 -7.28 2.69 -11.54
N SER A 48 -5.97 2.79 -11.38
CA SER A 48 -5.08 1.63 -11.19
C SER A 48 -4.73 1.48 -9.71
N ALA A 49 -5.10 0.34 -9.13
CA ALA A 49 -4.89 0.02 -7.72
C ALA A 49 -3.62 -0.81 -7.54
N GLU A 50 -2.50 -0.17 -7.21
CA GLU A 50 -1.19 -0.81 -7.14
C GLU A 50 -0.31 -0.26 -6.02
N TYR A 51 0.42 -1.17 -5.37
CA TYR A 51 1.41 -0.84 -4.33
C TYR A 51 2.79 -0.49 -4.89
N ARG A 52 3.01 -0.65 -6.19
CA ARG A 52 4.29 -0.29 -6.80
C ARG A 52 4.44 1.23 -6.86
N MET A 53 5.66 1.69 -6.67
CA MET A 53 6.02 3.07 -6.99
C MET A 53 6.15 3.15 -8.50
N VAL A 54 5.12 3.64 -9.16
CA VAL A 54 5.10 3.87 -10.61
C VAL A 54 5.64 5.26 -10.90
N ASP A 55 6.41 5.41 -11.97
CA ASP A 55 6.67 6.72 -12.54
C ASP A 55 5.38 7.23 -13.17
N ILE A 56 4.76 8.22 -12.53
CA ILE A 56 3.41 8.69 -12.87
C ILE A 56 3.44 9.28 -14.29
N ALA A 57 4.51 10.02 -14.64
CA ALA A 57 4.67 10.62 -15.94
C ALA A 57 4.97 9.57 -17.02
N ALA A 58 5.93 8.67 -16.79
CA ALA A 58 6.30 7.65 -17.76
C ALA A 58 5.16 6.65 -18.05
N GLU A 59 4.34 6.32 -17.04
CA GLU A 59 3.18 5.43 -17.18
C GLU A 59 1.89 6.15 -17.60
N ARG A 60 1.97 7.46 -17.87
CA ARG A 60 0.87 8.30 -18.38
C ARG A 60 -0.33 8.34 -17.42
N TYR A 61 -0.07 8.38 -16.11
CA TYR A 61 -1.06 8.76 -15.11
C TYR A 61 -1.08 10.28 -14.97
N ASP A 62 -2.26 10.83 -14.68
CA ASP A 62 -2.42 12.26 -14.40
C ASP A 62 -2.22 12.56 -12.91
N ILE A 63 -2.56 11.60 -12.03
CA ILE A 63 -2.52 11.76 -10.58
C ILE A 63 -1.98 10.49 -9.92
N GLY A 64 -1.01 10.65 -9.01
CA GLY A 64 -0.62 9.61 -8.06
C GLY A 64 -1.07 9.94 -6.65
N VAL A 65 -1.69 8.97 -5.97
CA VAL A 65 -2.10 9.10 -4.55
C VAL A 65 -1.41 8.03 -3.73
N ARG A 66 -0.64 8.43 -2.71
CA ARG A 66 0.20 7.55 -1.89
C ARG A 66 0.23 8.03 -0.43
N TYR A 67 0.65 7.15 0.47
CA TYR A 67 1.01 7.54 1.84
C TYR A 67 2.39 8.20 1.84
N GLY A 68 2.55 9.29 2.61
CA GLY A 68 3.83 9.95 2.82
C GLY A 68 4.07 11.20 1.98
N ASP A 69 5.33 11.62 1.95
CA ASP A 69 5.87 12.87 1.41
C ASP A 69 6.62 12.70 0.07
N GLN A 70 6.55 11.50 -0.52
CA GLN A 70 7.24 11.19 -1.76
C GLN A 70 6.51 11.83 -2.95
N VAL A 71 7.03 12.96 -3.40
CA VAL A 71 6.57 13.69 -4.58
C VAL A 71 7.56 13.47 -5.72
N GLN A 72 7.06 13.04 -6.89
CA GLN A 72 7.91 12.91 -8.07
C GLN A 72 8.37 14.28 -8.57
N GLN A 73 9.52 14.31 -9.22
CA GLN A 73 10.03 15.51 -9.85
C GLN A 73 8.96 16.11 -10.78
N ASP A 74 8.79 17.43 -10.71
CA ASP A 74 7.82 18.20 -11.49
C ASP A 74 6.33 17.95 -11.14
N MET A 75 6.05 17.32 -9.98
CA MET A 75 4.69 17.19 -9.44
C MET A 75 4.45 18.10 -8.23
N VAL A 76 3.18 18.44 -8.01
CA VAL A 76 2.72 19.19 -6.83
C VAL A 76 1.97 18.25 -5.90
N ALA A 77 2.40 18.16 -4.64
CA ALA A 77 1.68 17.42 -3.62
C ALA A 77 0.49 18.22 -3.07
N VAL A 78 -0.66 17.54 -2.98
CA VAL A 78 -1.85 18.05 -2.29
C VAL A 78 -2.24 17.04 -1.21
N ARG A 79 -2.35 17.52 0.03
CA ARG A 79 -2.77 16.70 1.17
C ARG A 79 -4.27 16.39 1.06
N LEU A 80 -4.64 15.12 0.96
CA LEU A 80 -6.03 14.69 0.86
C LEU A 80 -6.68 14.40 2.22
N THR A 81 -5.93 13.90 3.19
CA THR A 81 -6.42 13.49 4.52
C THR A 81 -5.46 13.94 5.64
N PRO A 82 -5.90 13.90 6.91
CA PRO A 82 -4.98 13.87 8.05
C PRO A 82 -4.03 12.66 7.99
N ASP A 83 -3.01 12.65 8.83
CA ASP A 83 -2.08 11.53 8.94
C ASP A 83 -2.84 10.28 9.41
N ILE A 84 -2.61 9.15 8.74
CA ILE A 84 -3.29 7.88 9.03
C ILE A 84 -2.32 7.01 9.85
N PRO A 85 -2.64 6.69 11.12
CA PRO A 85 -1.76 5.88 11.94
C PRO A 85 -1.81 4.41 11.51
N MET A 86 -0.66 3.86 11.17
CA MET A 86 -0.49 2.41 11.00
C MET A 86 -0.37 1.75 12.37
N THR A 87 -1.20 0.75 12.64
CA THR A 87 -1.22 0.03 13.92
C THR A 87 -1.07 -1.48 13.70
N ILE A 88 -0.27 -2.12 14.56
CA ILE A 88 -0.16 -3.58 14.61
C ILE A 88 -1.28 -4.12 15.48
N VAL A 89 -2.05 -5.07 14.94
CA VAL A 89 -3.14 -5.74 15.65
C VAL A 89 -2.90 -7.24 15.72
N GLY A 90 -3.44 -7.88 16.75
CA GLY A 90 -3.45 -9.33 16.89
C GLY A 90 -4.76 -9.78 17.53
N SER A 91 -5.21 -10.99 17.19
CA SER A 91 -6.46 -11.51 17.74
C SER A 91 -6.29 -11.83 19.24
N PRO A 92 -7.34 -11.66 20.06
CA PRO A 92 -7.27 -12.02 21.48
C PRO A 92 -6.88 -13.48 21.72
N GLY A 93 -7.39 -14.39 20.88
CA GLY A 93 -7.08 -15.83 20.97
C GLY A 93 -5.60 -16.15 20.74
N TYR A 94 -4.93 -15.42 19.84
CA TYR A 94 -3.50 -15.59 19.60
C TYR A 94 -2.66 -15.27 20.84
N PHE A 95 -3.06 -14.23 21.60
CA PHE A 95 -2.35 -13.79 22.80
C PHE A 95 -2.63 -14.61 24.07
N GLN A 96 -3.53 -15.60 24.01
CA GLN A 96 -3.70 -16.55 25.11
C GLN A 96 -2.48 -17.47 25.26
N THR A 97 -1.77 -17.72 24.15
CA THR A 97 -0.59 -18.61 24.10
C THR A 97 0.71 -17.86 23.79
N HIS A 98 0.62 -16.61 23.34
CA HIS A 98 1.76 -15.76 23.02
C HIS A 98 1.72 -14.47 23.84
N LYS A 99 2.82 -14.13 24.51
CA LYS A 99 2.90 -12.88 25.26
C LYS A 99 2.76 -11.68 24.31
N VAL A 100 1.96 -10.68 24.68
CA VAL A 100 1.78 -9.45 23.90
C VAL A 100 3.14 -8.73 23.75
N PRO A 101 3.56 -8.35 22.53
CA PRO A 101 4.84 -7.68 22.32
C PRO A 101 4.86 -6.31 23.03
N GLN A 102 5.96 -6.00 23.73
CA GLN A 102 6.13 -4.73 24.45
C GLN A 102 7.12 -3.80 23.75
N LYS A 103 7.96 -4.35 22.87
CA LYS A 103 8.92 -3.62 22.05
C LYS A 103 9.01 -4.23 20.65
N VAL A 104 9.53 -3.45 19.70
CA VAL A 104 9.65 -3.85 18.29
C VAL A 104 10.36 -5.20 18.11
N GLN A 105 11.40 -5.47 18.91
CA GLN A 105 12.18 -6.71 18.81
C GLN A 105 11.38 -7.96 19.19
N ASP A 106 10.30 -7.81 19.99
CA ASP A 106 9.47 -8.95 20.38
C ASP A 106 8.70 -9.53 19.17
N LEU A 107 8.46 -8.72 18.13
CA LEU A 107 7.76 -9.13 16.90
C LEU A 107 8.44 -10.29 16.18
N ALA A 108 9.76 -10.46 16.34
CA ALA A 108 10.51 -11.58 15.76
C ALA A 108 10.01 -12.95 16.28
N ARG A 109 9.42 -12.98 17.48
CA ARG A 109 8.86 -14.19 18.10
C ARG A 109 7.43 -14.47 17.69
N HIS A 110 6.79 -13.56 16.96
CA HIS A 110 5.40 -13.67 16.55
C HIS A 110 5.26 -14.11 15.08
N ASN A 111 4.13 -14.75 14.79
CA ASN A 111 3.69 -15.07 13.44
C ASN A 111 3.09 -13.83 12.80
N CYS A 112 3.96 -12.94 12.31
CA CYS A 112 3.54 -11.70 11.65
C CYS A 112 2.97 -12.00 10.26
N ILE A 113 1.84 -11.38 9.93
CA ILE A 113 1.23 -11.46 8.59
C ILE A 113 1.81 -10.31 7.75
N LEU A 114 2.43 -10.66 6.62
CA LEU A 114 3.25 -9.72 5.86
C LEU A 114 2.61 -9.43 4.51
N LEU A 115 2.69 -8.16 4.08
CA LEU A 115 2.26 -7.75 2.75
C LEU A 115 3.39 -7.97 1.75
N ARG A 116 3.09 -8.66 0.65
CA ARG A 116 3.99 -8.77 -0.50
C ARG A 116 3.65 -7.68 -1.50
N LEU A 117 4.65 -6.91 -1.90
CA LEU A 117 4.47 -5.84 -2.88
C LEU A 117 4.62 -6.42 -4.30
N SER A 118 3.62 -6.17 -5.14
CA SER A 118 3.66 -6.50 -6.57
C SER A 118 4.70 -5.60 -7.26
N GLY A 119 5.44 -6.16 -8.24
CA GLY A 119 6.51 -5.43 -8.96
C GLY A 119 7.90 -5.77 -8.42
N SER A 120 8.33 -5.15 -7.32
CA SER A 120 9.65 -5.39 -6.72
C SER A 120 9.80 -6.78 -6.08
N GLY A 121 8.68 -7.50 -5.87
CA GLY A 121 8.64 -8.85 -5.30
C GLY A 121 9.00 -8.93 -3.81
N GLY A 122 9.35 -7.79 -3.19
CA GLY A 122 9.74 -7.68 -1.80
C GLY A 122 8.58 -7.83 -0.83
N ILE A 123 8.90 -8.23 0.40
CA ILE A 123 7.99 -8.06 1.53
C ILE A 123 8.09 -6.61 1.99
N TYR A 124 6.94 -5.96 2.19
CA TYR A 124 6.87 -4.61 2.77
C TYR A 124 7.57 -4.60 4.13
N ALA A 125 8.54 -3.71 4.29
CA ALA A 125 9.17 -3.46 5.58
C ALA A 125 8.17 -2.69 6.45
N TRP A 126 7.94 -3.14 7.67
CA TRP A 126 7.08 -2.38 8.58
C TRP A 126 7.83 -1.15 9.06
N GLU A 127 7.34 0.03 8.68
CA GLU A 127 7.83 1.32 9.14
C GLU A 127 7.21 1.63 10.50
N LEU A 128 7.97 1.41 11.57
CA LEU A 128 7.52 1.59 12.95
C LEU A 128 8.25 2.75 13.62
N ARG A 129 7.71 3.20 14.76
CA ARG A 129 8.40 4.13 15.66
C ARG A 129 8.68 3.46 17.00
N ASP A 130 9.92 3.60 17.46
CA ASP A 130 10.40 3.18 18.78
C ASP A 130 10.76 4.45 19.56
N GLY A 131 9.78 5.02 20.26
CA GLY A 131 9.84 6.39 20.74
C GLY A 131 9.93 7.39 19.58
N GLU A 132 10.94 8.25 19.59
CA GLU A 132 11.18 9.23 18.51
C GLU A 132 11.85 8.63 17.28
N ARG A 133 12.38 7.41 17.37
CA ARG A 133 13.18 6.81 16.30
C ARG A 133 12.31 6.04 15.32
N ALA A 134 12.43 6.35 14.03
CA ALA A 134 11.90 5.52 12.95
C ALA A 134 12.72 4.23 12.81
N VAL A 135 12.05 3.08 12.68
CA VAL A 135 12.66 1.76 12.57
C VAL A 135 11.95 0.95 11.50
N ASP A 136 12.69 0.52 10.49
CA ASP A 136 12.21 -0.43 9.48
C ASP A 136 12.41 -1.87 9.97
N VAL A 137 11.32 -2.62 10.10
CA VAL A 137 11.37 -4.03 10.46
C VAL A 137 11.17 -4.90 9.23
N ARG A 138 12.20 -5.66 8.88
CA ARG A 138 12.14 -6.69 7.83
C ARG A 138 12.08 -8.06 8.50
N PHE A 139 11.14 -8.87 8.04
CA PHE A 139 10.97 -10.23 8.52
C PHE A 139 11.60 -11.20 7.52
N GLU A 140 12.43 -12.10 8.03
CA GLU A 140 12.97 -13.19 7.22
C GLU A 140 11.89 -14.23 6.95
N ARG A 141 11.95 -14.84 5.76
CA ARG A 141 11.07 -15.97 5.44
C ARG A 141 11.44 -17.12 6.38
N ARG A 142 10.48 -17.59 7.19
CA ARG A 142 10.66 -18.86 7.88
C ARG A 142 10.74 -19.97 6.82
N GLU A 143 11.89 -20.63 6.72
CA GLU A 143 12.04 -21.80 5.85
C GLU A 143 10.99 -22.84 6.25
N GLY A 144 10.31 -23.40 5.24
CA GLY A 144 9.25 -24.36 5.46
C GLY A 144 9.78 -25.58 6.21
N VAL A 145 8.96 -26.13 7.11
CA VAL A 145 9.17 -27.47 7.68
C VAL A 145 9.49 -28.42 6.54
N GLY A 146 10.75 -28.89 6.50
CA GLY A 146 11.17 -29.88 5.51
C GLY A 146 10.20 -31.05 5.57
N ARG A 147 9.57 -31.38 4.44
CA ARG A 147 8.80 -32.63 4.32
C ARG A 147 9.76 -33.75 4.70
N GLY A 148 9.58 -34.31 5.90
CA GLY A 148 10.37 -35.42 6.40
C GLY A 148 10.39 -36.53 5.38
N GLY A 149 11.52 -36.70 4.71
CA GLY A 149 11.77 -37.82 3.84
C GLY A 149 11.68 -39.09 4.68
N ARG A 150 10.62 -39.88 4.48
CA ARG A 150 10.54 -41.24 5.00
C ARG A 150 11.65 -42.04 4.34
N ARG A 151 12.82 -42.14 5.00
CA ARG A 151 13.80 -43.20 4.71
C ARG A 151 13.12 -44.51 5.09
N HIS A 152 12.52 -45.18 4.10
CA HIS A 152 12.18 -46.58 4.23
C HIS A 152 13.50 -47.34 4.24
N GLY A 153 13.86 -47.86 5.42
CA GLY A 153 14.89 -48.89 5.53
C GLY A 153 14.45 -50.11 4.73
N ARG A 154 15.29 -50.50 3.77
CA ARG A 154 15.30 -51.86 3.22
C ARG A 154 16.60 -52.50 3.68
N SER A 155 16.43 -53.54 4.50
CA SER A 155 17.29 -54.72 4.63
C SER A 155 16.39 -55.84 5.17
N PRO A 156 16.66 -57.12 4.87
CA PRO A 156 17.97 -57.73 4.63
C PRO A 156 18.41 -57.71 3.16
#